data_AF-D4E5T6-F1
#
_entry.id   AF-D4E5T6-F1
#
_cell.length_a   1.000
_cell.length_b   1.000
_cell.length_c   1.000
_cell.angle_alpha   90.00
_cell.angle_beta   90.00
_cell.angle_gamma   90.00
#
_symmetry.space_group_name_H-M   'P 1'
#
loop_
_entity.id
_entity.type
_entity.pdbx_description
1 polymer ?
#
loop_
_entity_poly.entity_id
_entity_poly.type
_entity_poly.pdbx_seq_one_letter_code
_entity_poly.pdbx_strand_id
1 'polypeptide(L)'
;MTLITFVMVAVFGTLTLVFHNDLFIKWKVTVIYALFALALLVSQLVLKKPLIQRMLGKELTLPQGVWNSLNLAWALFFLACGLANIYVAFWLPQSVWVNFKVFGLTALTLVFTLLSGVYIYKHMPEEQKK
;
A
#
# COMPACT_ATOMS: atom_id res chain seq x y z
N MET A 1 -27.52 20.31 5.00
CA MET A 1 -26.38 19.36 4.99
C MET A 1 -26.49 18.32 3.87
N THR A 2 -27.63 17.63 3.70
CA THR A 2 -27.84 16.57 2.68
C THR A 2 -27.87 17.05 1.22
N LEU A 3 -28.42 18.24 0.95
CA LEU A 3 -28.51 18.78 -0.42
C LEU A 3 -27.12 19.12 -1.00
N ILE A 4 -26.21 19.61 -0.14
CA ILE A 4 -24.84 19.96 -0.52
C ILE A 4 -24.05 18.68 -0.83
N THR A 5 -24.18 17.64 0.00
CA THR A 5 -23.57 16.33 -0.29
C THR A 5 -24.15 15.71 -1.56
N PHE A 6 -25.46 15.82 -1.82
CA PHE A 6 -26.06 15.33 -3.04
C PHE A 6 -25.53 16.05 -4.28
N VAL A 7 -25.48 17.38 -4.27
CA VAL A 7 -24.92 18.17 -5.37
C VAL A 7 -23.44 17.85 -5.57
N MET A 8 -22.68 17.67 -4.50
CA MET A 8 -21.27 17.32 -4.59
C MET A 8 -21.08 15.91 -5.18
N VAL A 9 -21.84 14.91 -4.73
CA VAL A 9 -21.82 13.54 -5.27
C VAL A 9 -22.31 13.51 -6.72
N ALA A 10 -23.34 14.28 -7.08
CA ALA A 10 -23.84 14.39 -8.44
C ALA A 10 -22.81 15.05 -9.35
N VAL A 11 -22.19 16.16 -8.95
CA VAL A 11 -21.15 16.84 -9.74
C VAL A 11 -19.93 15.95 -9.90
N PHE A 12 -19.39 15.36 -8.83
CA PHE A 12 -18.25 14.46 -8.91
C PHE A 12 -18.58 13.16 -9.64
N GLY A 13 -19.78 12.60 -9.47
CA GLY A 13 -20.26 11.42 -10.18
C GLY A 13 -20.43 11.66 -11.68
N THR A 14 -20.97 12.83 -12.05
CA THR A 14 -21.13 13.23 -13.45
C THR A 14 -19.79 13.60 -14.07
N LEU A 15 -18.89 14.28 -13.36
CA LEU A 15 -17.51 14.50 -13.82
C LEU A 15 -16.76 13.18 -14.04
N THR A 16 -16.99 12.18 -13.19
CA THR A 16 -16.38 10.84 -13.36
C THR A 16 -16.90 10.15 -14.62
N LEU A 17 -18.18 10.31 -14.93
CA LEU A 17 -18.82 9.84 -16.18
C LEU A 17 -18.36 10.64 -17.41
N VAL A 18 -18.22 11.96 -17.30
CA VAL A 18 -17.88 12.84 -18.43
C VAL A 18 -16.40 12.77 -18.77
N PHE A 19 -15.51 12.64 -17.77
CA PHE A 19 -14.08 12.54 -18.04
C PHE A 19 -13.67 11.22 -18.69
N HIS A 20 -14.49 10.15 -18.65
CA HIS A 20 -14.23 8.87 -19.34
C HIS A 20 -12.80 8.34 -19.17
N ASN A 21 -12.13 8.69 -18.07
CA ASN A 21 -10.70 8.45 -17.91
C ASN A 21 -10.46 7.43 -16.81
N ASP A 22 -10.99 6.22 -17.01
CA ASP A 22 -10.61 5.04 -16.22
C ASP A 22 -9.10 4.89 -16.16
N LEU A 23 -8.41 5.26 -17.24
CA LEU A 23 -6.95 5.32 -17.32
C LEU A 23 -6.34 6.23 -16.26
N PHE A 24 -6.86 7.44 -16.02
CA PHE A 24 -6.35 8.34 -14.99
C PHE A 24 -6.46 7.75 -13.58
N ILE A 25 -7.59 7.10 -13.26
CA ILE A 25 -7.78 6.48 -11.94
C ILE A 25 -6.89 5.24 -11.79
N LYS A 26 -6.73 4.44 -12.84
CA LYS A 26 -5.82 3.28 -12.89
C LYS A 26 -4.37 3.70 -12.66
N TRP A 27 -3.90 4.74 -13.37
CA TRP A 27 -2.56 5.30 -13.21
C TRP A 27 -2.33 5.95 -11.86
N LYS A 28 -3.32 6.66 -11.30
CA LYS A 28 -3.22 7.25 -9.95
C LYS A 28 -2.85 6.19 -8.91
N VAL A 29 -3.50 5.03 -8.95
CA VAL A 29 -3.23 3.93 -8.01
C VAL A 29 -1.81 3.38 -8.21
N THR A 30 -1.41 3.10 -9.46
CA THR A 30 -0.06 2.61 -9.78
C THR A 30 1.04 3.56 -9.34
N VAL A 31 0.90 4.86 -9.63
CA VAL A 31 1.91 5.88 -9.30
C VAL A 31 2.08 5.98 -7.79
N ILE A 32 0.99 5.94 -7.02
CA ILE A 32 1.06 5.96 -5.56
C ILE A 32 1.85 4.75 -5.03
N TYR A 33 1.54 3.54 -5.51
CA TYR A 33 2.26 2.33 -5.08
C TYR A 33 3.75 2.36 -5.46
N ALA A 34 4.06 2.80 -6.68
CA ALA A 34 5.43 2.95 -7.13
C ALA A 34 6.21 3.98 -6.29
N LEU A 35 5.58 5.12 -5.96
CA LEU A 35 6.17 6.13 -5.09
C LEU A 35 6.42 5.61 -3.68
N PHE A 36 5.49 4.84 -3.09
CA PHE A 36 5.71 4.21 -1.78
C PHE A 36 6.86 3.20 -1.81
N ALA A 37 6.89 2.32 -2.82
CA ALA A 37 7.98 1.37 -2.98
C ALA A 37 9.33 2.08 -3.13
N LEU A 38 9.40 3.11 -3.96
CA LEU A 38 10.61 3.88 -4.19
C LEU A 38 11.03 4.67 -2.95
N ALA A 39 10.09 5.30 -2.23
CA ALA A 39 10.37 5.99 -0.98
C ALA A 39 10.95 5.04 0.08
N LEU A 40 10.42 3.83 0.20
CA LEU A 40 10.94 2.82 1.12
C LEU A 40 12.34 2.35 0.73
N LEU A 41 12.58 2.09 -0.56
CA LEU A 41 13.90 1.69 -1.06
C LEU A 41 14.92 2.81 -0.90
N VAL A 42 14.58 4.05 -1.28
CA VAL A 42 15.46 5.22 -1.15
C VAL A 42 15.75 5.49 0.32
N SER A 43 14.78 5.38 1.23
CA SER A 43 15.03 5.54 2.67
C SER A 43 16.01 4.48 3.21
N GLN A 44 15.95 3.26 2.69
CA GLN A 44 16.88 2.21 3.11
C GLN A 44 18.28 2.37 2.50
N LEU A 45 18.37 2.72 1.22
CA LEU A 45 19.65 2.82 0.49
C LEU A 45 20.39 4.14 0.78
N VAL A 46 19.67 5.26 0.82
CA VAL A 46 20.26 6.60 0.98
C VAL A 46 20.34 7.00 2.46
N LEU A 47 19.24 6.84 3.21
CA LEU A 47 19.20 7.27 4.61
C LEU A 47 19.74 6.21 5.58
N LYS A 48 20.00 4.97 5.12
CA LYS A 48 20.40 3.80 5.94
C LYS A 48 19.51 3.55 7.17
N LYS A 49 18.31 4.14 7.15
CA LYS A 49 17.31 4.09 8.21
C LYS A 49 15.99 3.68 7.58
N PRO A 50 15.57 2.42 7.76
CA PRO A 50 14.27 1.93 7.34
C PRO A 50 13.15 2.87 7.76
N LEU A 51 12.28 3.24 6.83
CA LEU A 51 11.14 4.11 7.10
C LEU A 51 10.19 3.44 8.10
N ILE A 52 10.04 2.13 7.98
CA ILE A 52 9.25 1.29 8.90
C ILE A 52 9.81 1.34 10.32
N GLN A 53 11.14 1.36 10.48
CA GLN A 53 11.77 1.53 11.79
C GLN A 53 11.47 2.91 12.39
N ARG A 54 11.37 3.97 11.59
CA ARG A 54 10.98 5.30 12.10
C ARG A 54 9.53 5.32 12.59
N MET A 55 8.64 4.56 11.96
CA MET A 55 7.23 4.49 12.31
C MET A 55 6.98 3.61 13.54
N LEU A 56 7.61 2.43 13.60
CA LEU A 56 7.35 1.40 14.62
C LEU A 56 8.44 1.28 15.69
N GLY A 57 9.63 1.85 15.46
CA GLY A 57 10.77 1.71 16.37
C GLY A 57 10.63 2.48 17.69
N LYS A 58 9.54 3.24 17.89
CA LYS A 58 9.18 3.81 19.19
C LYS A 58 8.54 2.76 20.12
N GLU A 59 7.78 1.84 19.53
CA GLU A 59 6.99 0.83 20.26
C GLU A 59 7.71 -0.53 20.31
N LEU A 60 8.62 -0.80 19.36
CA LEU A 60 9.25 -2.11 19.18
C LEU A 60 10.78 -2.01 19.13
N THR A 61 11.48 -2.88 19.87
CA THR A 61 12.94 -3.01 19.78
C THR A 61 13.32 -4.26 19.00
N LEU A 62 13.71 -4.07 17.74
CA LEU A 62 14.14 -5.16 16.85
C LEU A 62 15.58 -4.93 16.36
N PRO A 63 16.34 -6.01 16.08
CA PRO A 63 17.66 -5.90 15.47
C PRO A 63 17.61 -5.15 14.13
N GLN A 64 18.66 -4.36 13.84
CA GLN A 64 18.73 -3.54 12.63
C GLN A 64 18.58 -4.35 11.32
N GLY A 65 19.05 -5.60 11.31
CA GLY A 65 18.87 -6.50 10.16
C GLY A 65 17.41 -6.85 9.89
N VAL A 66 16.59 -7.01 10.93
CA VAL A 66 15.15 -7.32 10.81
C VAL A 66 14.40 -6.12 10.24
N TRP A 67 14.74 -4.90 10.67
CA TRP A 67 14.16 -3.66 10.12
C TRP A 67 14.46 -3.49 8.63
N ASN A 68 15.69 -3.78 8.20
CA ASN A 68 16.05 -3.74 6.78
C ASN A 68 15.27 -4.77 5.97
N SER A 69 15.17 -6.01 6.46
CA SER A 69 14.40 -7.07 5.80
C SER A 69 12.91 -6.70 5.71
N LEU A 70 12.34 -6.14 6.78
CA LEU A 70 10.94 -5.74 6.82
C LEU A 70 10.66 -4.59 5.84
N ASN A 71 11.51 -3.55 5.82
CA ASN A 71 11.36 -2.43 4.90
C ASN A 71 11.50 -2.86 3.43
N LEU A 72 12.45 -3.76 3.14
CA LEU A 72 12.60 -4.34 1.81
C LEU A 72 11.40 -5.20 1.43
N ALA A 73 10.86 -6.00 2.35
CA ALA A 73 9.66 -6.80 2.12
C ALA A 73 8.44 -5.90 1.79
N TRP A 74 8.24 -4.82 2.54
CA TRP A 74 7.18 -3.84 2.25
C TRP A 74 7.39 -3.09 0.94
N ALA A 75 8.63 -2.73 0.61
CA ALA A 75 8.94 -2.13 -0.68
C ALA A 75 8.61 -3.07 -1.85
N LEU A 76 9.00 -4.35 -1.74
CA LEU A 76 8.66 -5.38 -2.72
C LEU A 76 7.15 -5.62 -2.79
N PHE A 77 6.45 -5.60 -1.65
CA PHE A 77 5.00 -5.73 -1.60
C PHE A 77 4.30 -4.60 -2.35
N PHE A 78 4.66 -3.34 -2.09
CA PHE A 78 4.08 -2.20 -2.81
C PHE A 78 4.42 -2.23 -4.31
N LEU A 79 5.63 -2.65 -4.68
CA LEU A 79 6.02 -2.83 -6.08
C LEU A 79 5.17 -3.93 -6.74
N ALA A 80 4.99 -5.08 -6.07
CA ALA A 80 4.14 -6.16 -6.54
C ALA A 80 2.67 -5.74 -6.67
N CYS A 81 2.13 -4.97 -5.72
CA CYS A 81 0.80 -4.38 -5.81
C CYS A 81 0.67 -3.42 -7.00
N GLY A 82 1.68 -2.59 -7.25
CA GLY A 82 1.73 -1.70 -8.41
C GLY A 82 1.70 -2.47 -9.74
N LEU A 83 2.53 -3.51 -9.87
CA LEU A 83 2.56 -4.38 -11.04
C LEU A 83 1.26 -5.16 -11.22
N ALA A 84 0.70 -5.72 -10.15
CA ALA A 84 -0.58 -6.41 -10.17
C ALA A 84 -1.71 -5.46 -10.56
N ASN A 85 -1.69 -4.21 -10.06
CA ASN A 85 -2.66 -3.19 -10.47
C ASN A 85 -2.52 -2.86 -11.96
N ILE A 86 -1.31 -2.71 -12.51
CA ILE A 86 -1.10 -2.52 -13.96
C ILE A 86 -1.70 -3.71 -14.72
N TYR A 87 -1.34 -4.94 -14.35
CA TYR A 87 -1.84 -6.13 -15.04
C TYR A 87 -3.38 -6.18 -15.04
N VAL A 88 -4.01 -6.00 -13.89
CA VAL A 88 -5.47 -6.03 -13.77
C VAL A 88 -6.13 -4.82 -14.45
N ALA A 89 -5.49 -3.65 -14.41
CA ALA A 89 -6.03 -2.43 -15.00
C ALA A 89 -6.06 -2.47 -16.54
N PHE A 90 -5.09 -3.12 -17.18
CA PHE A 90 -4.94 -3.11 -18.63
C PHE A 90 -5.40 -4.40 -19.34
N TRP A 91 -5.36 -5.57 -18.67
CA TRP A 91 -5.73 -6.85 -19.28
C TRP A 91 -7.09 -7.40 -18.85
N LEU A 92 -7.69 -6.88 -17.77
CA LEU A 92 -8.96 -7.39 -17.23
C LEU A 92 -10.11 -6.38 -17.35
N PRO A 93 -11.37 -6.86 -17.31
CA PRO A 93 -12.55 -5.99 -17.32
C PRO A 93 -12.56 -5.00 -16.14
N GLN A 94 -13.16 -3.83 -16.35
CA GLN A 94 -13.25 -2.78 -15.33
C GLN A 94 -13.93 -3.26 -14.03
N SER A 95 -14.95 -4.11 -14.12
CA SER A 95 -15.62 -4.71 -12.97
C SER A 95 -14.64 -5.54 -12.10
N VAL A 96 -13.73 -6.28 -12.74
CA VAL A 96 -12.69 -7.03 -12.06
C VAL A 96 -11.67 -6.08 -11.43
N TRP A 97 -11.26 -5.02 -12.13
CA TRP A 97 -10.34 -4.03 -11.59
C TRP A 97 -10.89 -3.28 -10.36
N VAL A 98 -12.16 -2.89 -10.37
CA VAL A 98 -12.79 -2.24 -9.20
C VAL A 98 -12.80 -3.18 -7.99
N ASN A 99 -13.21 -4.45 -8.19
CA ASN A 99 -13.19 -5.44 -7.12
C ASN A 99 -11.78 -5.77 -6.64
N PHE A 100 -10.82 -5.88 -7.55
CA PHE A 100 -9.42 -6.09 -7.19
C PHE A 100 -8.87 -4.91 -6.39
N LYS A 101 -9.17 -3.67 -6.79
CA LYS A 101 -8.73 -2.49 -6.06
C LYS A 101 -9.29 -2.43 -4.65
N VAL A 102 -10.58 -2.72 -4.48
CA VAL A 102 -11.27 -2.59 -3.19
C VAL A 102 -11.03 -3.80 -2.29
N PHE A 103 -11.23 -5.01 -2.80
CA PHE A 103 -11.16 -6.23 -2.00
C PHE A 103 -9.81 -6.94 -2.16
N GLY A 104 -9.29 -7.05 -3.39
CA GLY A 104 -8.03 -7.72 -3.67
C GLY A 104 -6.85 -7.07 -2.94
N LEU A 105 -6.62 -5.78 -3.16
CA LEU A 105 -5.54 -5.03 -2.52
C LEU A 105 -5.71 -4.97 -1.00
N THR A 106 -6.93 -4.83 -0.50
CA THR A 106 -7.19 -4.85 0.95
C THR A 106 -6.87 -6.21 1.56
N ALA A 107 -7.32 -7.31 0.94
CA ALA A 107 -7.00 -8.66 1.39
C ALA A 107 -5.48 -8.94 1.35
N LEU A 108 -4.82 -8.55 0.25
CA LEU A 108 -3.35 -8.63 0.12
C LEU A 108 -2.65 -7.86 1.25
N THR A 109 -3.09 -6.63 1.53
CA THR A 109 -2.49 -5.79 2.57
C THR A 109 -2.72 -6.38 3.96
N LEU A 110 -3.91 -6.91 4.24
CA LEU A 110 -4.21 -7.59 5.50
C LEU A 110 -3.33 -8.82 5.70
N VAL A 111 -3.25 -9.70 4.70
CA VAL A 111 -2.38 -10.89 4.74
C VAL A 111 -0.93 -10.48 4.96
N PHE A 112 -0.44 -9.49 4.21
CA PHE A 112 0.94 -9.03 4.35
C PHE A 112 1.23 -8.38 5.71
N THR A 113 0.26 -7.65 6.26
CA THR A 113 0.35 -7.06 7.60
C THR A 113 0.39 -8.15 8.68
N LEU A 114 -0.43 -9.20 8.56
CA LEU A 114 -0.39 -10.35 9.47
C LEU A 114 0.95 -11.08 9.39
N LEU A 115 1.44 -11.35 8.17
CA LEU A 115 2.76 -11.96 7.96
C LEU A 115 3.89 -11.10 8.55
N SER A 116 3.83 -9.78 8.36
CA SER A 116 4.77 -8.82 8.95
C SER A 116 4.71 -8.86 10.48
N GLY A 117 3.51 -8.91 11.08
CA GLY A 117 3.30 -9.01 12.51
C GLY A 117 3.87 -10.30 13.09
N VAL A 118 3.62 -11.45 12.44
CA VAL A 118 4.21 -12.75 12.84
C VAL A 118 5.73 -12.73 12.72
N TYR A 119 6.27 -12.15 11.63
CA TYR A 119 7.71 -12.03 11.43
C TYR A 119 8.37 -11.17 12.51
N ILE A 120 7.75 -10.04 12.86
CA ILE A 120 8.15 -9.17 13.96
C ILE A 120 8.11 -9.94 15.29
N TYR A 121 7.00 -10.59 15.62
CA TYR A 121 6.82 -11.34 16.87
C TYR A 121 7.87 -12.45 17.03
N LYS A 122 8.19 -13.16 15.95
CA LYS A 122 9.23 -14.20 15.94
C LYS A 122 10.63 -13.67 16.25
N HIS A 123 10.93 -12.44 15.84
CA HIS A 123 12.25 -11.81 16.02
C HIS A 123 12.29 -10.82 17.19
N MET A 124 11.20 -10.71 17.95
CA MET A 124 11.12 -9.85 19.12
C MET A 124 11.86 -10.50 20.30
N PRO A 125 12.65 -9.74 21.09
CA PRO A 125 13.32 -10.27 22.27
C PRO A 125 12.34 -10.84 23.30
N GLU A 126 12.72 -11.91 24.00
CA GLU A 126 11.87 -12.56 25.03
C GLU A 126 11.41 -11.59 26.13
N GLU A 127 12.17 -10.53 26.42
CA GLU A 127 11.80 -9.48 27.38
C GLU A 127 10.58 -8.64 26.95
N GLN A 128 10.31 -8.53 25.64
CA GLN A 128 9.14 -7.82 25.10
C GLN A 128 7.95 -8.76 24.80
N LYS A 129 8.12 -10.08 24.92
CA LYS A 129 7.04 -11.06 24.69
C LYS A 129 6.12 -11.26 25.89
N LYS A 130 6.41 -10.65 27.04
CA LYS A 130 5.65 -10.78 28.29
C LYS A 130 4.50 -9.78 28.38
#